data_AF-A0A2U1NGJ9-F1
#
_entry.id   AF-A0A2U1NGJ9-F1
#
_cell.length_a   1.000
_cell.length_b   1.000
_cell.length_c   1.000
_cell.angle_alpha   90.00
_cell.angle_beta   90.00
_cell.angle_gamma   90.00
#
_symmetry.space_group_name_H-M   'P 1'
#
loop_
_entity.id
_entity.type
_entity.pdbx_description
1 polymer ?
#
loop_
_entity_poly.entity_id
_entity_poly.type
_entity_poly.pdbx_seq_one_letter_code
_entity_poly.pdbx_strand_id
1 'polypeptide(L)'
;MSEQENVTIESLSIESTGPTKGCAGLENGLASAHTIDHDSWGQLGLLLVTSFNCGYILSFSNLMLVPLGWTWGITSLILVGLVTAYANWLLAEFHFIDERRFIRYRDLMGYLFGREMYYLTWVLQFTILLLGNMGFLLLGGRALKEINSEFSDSPLRLQIYIVITGAAYFVFAFLVPTVSSMRRWLGISVVLTFTYIVILLVIVVRDGKCYVYLIYEV
;
A
#
# COMPACT_ATOMS: atom_id res chain seq x y z
N MET A 1 12.34 44.57 -50.55
CA MET A 1 11.07 44.21 -51.19
C MET A 1 11.15 42.72 -51.48
N SER A 2 10.20 41.92 -50.96
CA SER A 2 9.94 40.47 -51.16
C SER A 2 11.08 39.50 -50.82
N GLU A 3 10.91 38.29 -50.28
CA GLU A 3 9.81 37.50 -49.72
C GLU A 3 10.48 36.23 -49.10
N GLN A 4 10.03 35.81 -47.91
CA GLN A 4 9.68 34.43 -47.52
C GLN A 4 10.63 33.23 -47.77
N GLU A 5 11.19 32.64 -46.69
CA GLU A 5 11.48 31.19 -46.56
C GLU A 5 11.67 30.83 -45.07
N ASN A 6 10.68 30.24 -44.37
CA ASN A 6 10.28 28.83 -44.27
C ASN A 6 10.89 28.13 -43.04
N VAL A 7 10.00 27.67 -42.17
CA VAL A 7 10.27 26.90 -40.95
C VAL A 7 10.65 25.48 -41.35
N THR A 8 11.73 24.93 -40.81
CA THR A 8 11.97 23.48 -40.87
C THR A 8 12.33 22.98 -39.48
N ILE A 9 11.38 22.25 -38.90
CA ILE A 9 11.53 21.46 -37.69
C ILE A 9 12.48 20.31 -38.02
N GLU A 10 13.58 20.25 -37.30
CA GLU A 10 14.54 19.14 -37.37
C GLU A 10 13.87 17.89 -36.78
N SER A 11 13.54 16.96 -37.68
CA SER A 11 12.96 15.66 -37.34
C SER A 11 14.07 14.73 -36.87
N LEU A 12 14.10 14.47 -35.56
CA LEU A 12 15.01 13.54 -34.91
C LEU A 12 14.70 12.10 -35.38
N SER A 13 15.44 11.62 -36.39
CA SER A 13 15.43 10.23 -36.82
C SER A 13 16.42 9.44 -35.95
N ILE A 14 15.90 8.64 -35.01
CA ILE A 14 16.72 7.63 -34.30
C ILE A 14 16.52 6.28 -35.01
N GLU A 15 17.57 5.89 -35.72
CA GLU A 15 17.76 4.57 -36.32
C GLU A 15 17.91 3.53 -35.21
N SER A 16 17.03 2.53 -35.18
CA SER A 16 17.13 1.37 -34.30
C SER A 16 17.83 0.23 -35.04
N THR A 17 19.13 0.08 -34.82
CA THR A 17 19.87 -1.14 -35.17
C THR A 17 19.76 -2.11 -33.99
N GLY A 18 18.93 -3.15 -34.13
CA GLY A 18 18.83 -4.23 -33.14
C GLY A 18 20.07 -5.13 -33.12
N PRO A 19 20.42 -5.77 -31.99
CA PRO A 19 21.58 -6.65 -31.94
C PRO A 19 21.25 -8.07 -32.43
N THR A 20 22.16 -8.58 -33.25
CA THR A 20 22.24 -9.93 -33.81
C THR A 20 22.61 -10.98 -32.74
N LYS A 21 22.05 -12.18 -32.88
CA LYS A 21 22.31 -13.36 -32.02
C LYS A 21 23.72 -13.95 -32.26
N GLY A 22 24.44 -14.28 -31.18
CA GLY A 22 25.66 -15.11 -31.19
C GLY A 22 26.09 -15.63 -29.79
N CYS A 23 25.97 -16.96 -29.62
CA CYS A 23 26.42 -17.94 -28.61
C CYS A 23 27.28 -17.58 -27.35
N ALA A 24 26.70 -17.93 -26.18
CA ALA A 24 27.23 -18.62 -24.97
C ALA A 24 28.38 -18.06 -24.10
N GLY A 25 28.07 -17.80 -22.82
CA GLY A 25 29.03 -17.80 -21.71
C GLY A 25 28.58 -17.08 -20.42
N LEU A 26 27.82 -17.76 -19.56
CA LEU A 26 27.77 -17.53 -18.09
C LEU A 26 27.50 -16.11 -17.54
N GLU A 27 26.34 -15.50 -17.81
CA GLU A 27 25.76 -14.44 -16.94
C GLU A 27 24.22 -14.47 -16.90
N ASN A 28 23.63 -15.67 -16.85
CA ASN A 28 22.20 -15.85 -16.64
C ASN A 28 21.87 -15.84 -15.14
N GLY A 29 21.92 -14.65 -14.53
CA GLY A 29 21.46 -14.43 -13.16
C GLY A 29 21.00 -12.98 -12.96
N LEU A 30 19.69 -12.76 -13.08
CA LEU A 30 18.97 -11.50 -12.77
C LEU A 30 19.09 -10.34 -13.77
N ALA A 31 18.93 -10.61 -15.06
CA ALA A 31 18.35 -9.59 -15.95
C ALA A 31 16.87 -9.42 -15.57
N SER A 32 16.56 -8.38 -14.79
CA SER A 32 15.19 -8.00 -14.47
C SER A 32 14.39 -7.79 -15.75
N ALA A 33 13.37 -8.64 -15.98
CA ALA A 33 12.45 -8.54 -17.11
C ALA A 33 11.52 -7.31 -17.06
N HIS A 34 11.65 -6.46 -16.04
CA HIS A 34 10.94 -5.18 -15.98
C HIS A 34 11.76 -4.14 -16.74
N THR A 35 11.40 -3.89 -18.01
CA THR A 35 11.80 -2.67 -18.71
C THR A 35 11.34 -1.49 -17.87
N ILE A 36 12.28 -0.62 -17.48
CA ILE A 36 11.97 0.58 -16.72
C ILE A 36 11.98 1.69 -17.73
N ASP A 37 10.78 2.20 -18.02
CA ASP A 37 10.67 3.46 -18.72
C ASP A 37 9.27 4.07 -18.56
N HIS A 38 9.25 5.36 -18.20
CA HIS A 38 8.13 6.31 -18.28
C HIS A 38 6.92 6.27 -17.32
N ASP A 39 7.01 5.69 -16.12
CA ASP A 39 5.92 5.90 -15.13
C ASP A 39 5.97 7.33 -14.56
N SER A 40 4.84 8.04 -14.59
CA SER A 40 4.73 9.40 -14.05
C SER A 40 4.95 9.39 -12.53
N TRP A 41 5.73 10.35 -12.02
CA TRP A 41 5.95 10.51 -10.57
C TRP A 41 4.64 10.64 -9.78
N GLY A 42 3.60 11.25 -10.37
CA GLY A 42 2.28 11.34 -9.76
C GLY A 42 1.56 9.98 -9.67
N GLN A 43 1.70 9.12 -10.70
CA GLN A 43 1.14 7.76 -10.67
C GLN A 43 1.87 6.91 -9.63
N LEU A 44 3.19 7.03 -9.54
CA LEU A 44 3.99 6.33 -8.54
C LEU A 44 3.66 6.80 -7.12
N GLY A 45 3.52 8.11 -6.92
CA GLY A 45 3.12 8.70 -5.64
C GLY A 45 1.72 8.27 -5.21
N LEU A 46 0.75 8.25 -6.13
CA LEU A 46 -0.60 7.76 -5.85
C LEU A 46 -0.61 6.27 -5.51
N LEU A 47 0.15 5.46 -6.25
CA LEU A 47 0.31 4.03 -5.96
C LEU A 47 0.93 3.81 -4.58
N LEU A 48 1.94 4.61 -4.21
CA LEU A 48 2.58 4.56 -2.90
C LEU A 48 1.57 4.91 -1.78
N VAL A 49 0.86 6.04 -1.92
CA VAL A 49 -0.13 6.49 -0.93
C VAL A 49 -1.26 5.48 -0.77
N THR A 50 -1.78 4.92 -1.87
CA THR A 50 -2.88 3.95 -1.84
C THR A 50 -2.45 2.58 -1.32
N SER A 51 -1.19 2.19 -1.49
CA SER A 51 -0.65 0.94 -0.92
C SER A 51 -0.38 1.03 0.59
N PHE A 52 0.02 2.20 1.10
CA PHE A 52 0.19 2.42 2.54
C PHE A 52 -1.13 2.64 3.28
N ASN A 53 -2.11 3.29 2.64
CA ASN A 53 -3.43 3.46 3.25
C ASN A 53 -4.21 2.15 3.24
N CYS A 54 -4.34 1.55 4.42
CA CYS A 54 -5.13 0.33 4.59
C CYS A 54 -6.04 0.42 5.81
N GLY A 55 -7.05 -0.46 5.86
CA GLY A 55 -8.07 -0.46 6.93
C GLY A 55 -7.51 -0.56 8.35
N TYR A 56 -6.26 -1.00 8.54
CA TYR A 56 -5.60 -0.99 9.85
C TYR A 56 -5.49 0.39 10.47
N ILE A 57 -5.42 1.46 9.67
CA ILE A 57 -5.28 2.82 10.19
C ILE A 57 -6.47 3.20 11.09
N LEU A 58 -7.66 2.64 10.81
CA LEU A 58 -8.86 2.83 11.63
C LEU A 58 -8.73 2.20 13.01
N SER A 59 -7.89 1.17 13.14
CA SER A 59 -7.65 0.48 14.41
C SER A 59 -6.64 1.22 15.29
N PHE A 60 -5.83 2.14 14.74
CA PHE A 60 -4.80 2.84 15.51
C PHE A 60 -5.39 3.69 16.63
N SER A 61 -6.59 4.25 16.43
CA SER A 61 -7.28 4.98 17.49
C SER A 61 -7.54 4.09 18.70
N ASN A 62 -8.11 2.90 18.48
CA ASN A 62 -8.42 1.96 19.55
C ASN A 62 -7.17 1.29 20.14
N LEU A 63 -6.18 0.93 19.31
CA LEU A 63 -5.01 0.16 19.73
C LEU A 63 -3.87 1.01 20.30
N MET A 64 -3.78 2.29 19.93
CA MET A 64 -2.71 3.19 20.36
C MET A 64 -3.25 4.38 21.16
N LEU A 65 -4.21 5.15 20.63
CA LEU A 65 -4.67 6.39 21.29
C LEU A 65 -5.44 6.14 22.59
N VAL A 66 -6.26 5.09 22.65
CA VAL A 66 -7.01 4.74 23.88
C VAL A 66 -6.09 4.28 25.03
N PRO A 67 -5.17 3.30 24.85
CA PRO A 67 -4.36 2.81 25.96
C PRO A 67 -3.19 3.73 26.36
N LEU A 68 -2.55 4.43 25.42
CA LEU A 68 -1.44 5.34 25.72
C LEU A 68 -1.90 6.77 26.06
N GLY A 69 -3.17 7.10 25.78
CA GLY A 69 -3.66 8.47 25.80
C GLY A 69 -3.20 9.27 24.59
N TRP A 70 -3.82 10.44 24.39
CA TRP A 70 -3.62 11.28 23.21
C TRP A 70 -2.16 11.70 22.99
N THR A 71 -1.48 12.18 24.03
CA THR A 71 -0.12 12.70 23.91
C THR A 71 0.86 11.60 23.49
N TRP A 72 0.93 10.50 24.24
CA TRP A 72 1.85 9.40 23.94
C TRP A 72 1.45 8.63 22.68
N GLY A 73 0.16 8.51 22.39
CA GLY A 73 -0.32 7.90 21.15
C GLY A 73 0.11 8.71 19.92
N ILE A 74 -0.03 10.04 19.93
CA ILE A 74 0.46 10.89 18.82
C ILE A 74 1.99 10.85 18.72
N THR A 75 2.70 10.99 19.83
CA THR A 75 4.18 10.94 19.83
C THR A 75 4.70 9.63 19.28
N SER A 76 4.11 8.48 19.66
CA SER A 76 4.50 7.17 19.14
C SER A 76 4.21 7.01 17.65
N LEU A 77 3.06 7.51 17.16
CA LEU A 77 2.74 7.50 15.73
C LEU A 77 3.74 8.33 14.90
N ILE A 78 4.11 9.52 15.39
CA ILE A 78 5.13 10.35 14.74
C ILE A 78 6.48 9.63 14.72
N LEU A 79 6.90 9.05 15.86
CA LEU A 79 8.16 8.33 15.96
C LEU A 79 8.21 7.13 14.99
N VAL A 80 7.16 6.31 14.96
CA VAL A 80 7.04 5.18 14.01
C VAL A 80 7.07 5.67 12.57
N GLY A 81 6.38 6.78 12.28
CA GLY A 81 6.41 7.42 10.95
C GLY A 81 7.82 7.85 10.53
N LEU A 82 8.57 8.51 11.42
CA LEU A 82 9.95 8.94 11.15
C LEU A 82 10.90 7.76 10.95
N VAL A 83 10.84 6.74 11.81
CA VAL A 83 11.66 5.53 11.67
C VAL A 83 11.34 4.80 10.36
N THR A 84 10.05 4.72 10.00
CA THR A 84 9.61 4.10 8.74
C THR A 84 10.09 4.92 7.53
N ALA A 85 10.00 6.25 7.58
CA ALA A 85 10.50 7.12 6.51
C ALA A 85 12.02 6.95 6.33
N TYR A 86 12.78 6.90 7.42
CA TYR A 86 14.23 6.69 7.38
C TYR A 86 14.59 5.30 6.81
N ALA A 87 13.87 4.25 7.19
CA ALA A 87 14.08 2.91 6.63
C ALA A 87 13.79 2.85 5.12
N ASN A 88 12.71 3.52 4.66
CA ASN A 88 12.39 3.60 3.23
C ASN A 88 13.42 4.43 2.45
N TRP A 89 13.97 5.48 3.07
CA TRP A 89 15.07 6.26 2.50
C TRP A 89 16.30 5.38 2.27
N LEU A 90 16.73 4.63 3.30
CA LEU A 90 17.87 3.71 3.17
C LEU A 90 17.63 2.65 2.09
N LEU A 91 16.41 2.12 1.99
CA LEU A 91 16.06 1.16 0.95
C LEU A 91 16.16 1.75 -0.46
N ALA A 92 15.76 3.02 -0.62
CA ALA A 92 15.89 3.73 -1.88
C ALA A 92 17.35 4.04 -2.23
N GLU A 93 18.21 4.32 -1.25
CA GLU A 93 19.63 4.59 -1.48
C GLU A 93 20.38 3.32 -1.89
N PHE A 94 20.11 2.19 -1.25
CA PHE A 94 20.78 0.91 -1.50
C PHE A 94 20.20 0.08 -2.66
N HIS A 95 19.32 0.64 -3.49
CA HIS A 95 18.74 -0.12 -4.60
C HIS A 95 19.75 -0.41 -5.74
N PHE A 96 20.89 0.29 -5.75
CA PHE A 96 21.97 0.13 -6.73
C PHE A 96 23.31 0.00 -6.01
N ILE A 97 23.89 -1.21 -6.04
CA ILE A 97 25.19 -1.51 -5.42
C ILE A 97 26.00 -2.36 -6.40
N ASP A 98 27.29 -2.05 -6.56
CA ASP A 98 28.23 -2.78 -7.42
C ASP A 98 27.73 -3.01 -8.85
N GLU A 99 27.18 -1.96 -9.46
CA GLU A 99 26.55 -1.96 -10.80
C GLU A 99 25.38 -2.95 -10.98
N ARG A 100 24.91 -3.59 -9.91
CA ARG A 100 23.72 -4.44 -9.91
C ARG A 100 22.55 -3.74 -9.23
N ARG A 101 21.39 -3.82 -9.88
CA ARG A 101 20.14 -3.32 -9.33
C ARG A 101 19.46 -4.40 -8.52
N PHE A 102 19.21 -4.13 -7.24
CA PHE A 102 18.46 -5.01 -6.37
C PHE A 102 17.00 -4.55 -6.28
N ILE A 103 16.08 -5.35 -6.81
CA ILE A 103 14.64 -5.05 -6.81
C ILE A 103 13.98 -5.54 -5.52
N ARG A 104 14.53 -6.57 -4.87
CA ARG A 104 13.94 -7.18 -3.67
C ARG A 104 14.87 -6.98 -2.49
N TYR A 105 14.31 -6.50 -1.38
CA TYR A 105 15.05 -6.28 -0.13
C TYR A 105 15.76 -7.54 0.40
N ARG A 106 15.17 -8.73 0.17
CA ARG A 106 15.80 -10.00 0.60
C ARG A 106 17.11 -10.28 -0.16
N ASP A 107 17.15 -9.95 -1.45
CA ASP A 107 18.28 -10.23 -2.32
C ASP A 107 19.42 -9.25 -1.97
N LEU A 108 19.07 -7.99 -1.68
CA LEU A 108 19.99 -6.97 -1.16
C LEU A 108 20.62 -7.42 0.18
N MET A 109 19.80 -7.84 1.14
CA MET A 109 20.29 -8.25 2.46
C MET A 109 21.16 -9.52 2.39
N GLY A 110 20.83 -10.44 1.48
CA GLY A 110 21.64 -11.62 1.20
C GLY A 110 22.99 -11.31 0.58
N TYR A 111 23.05 -10.30 -0.29
CA TYR A 111 24.29 -9.86 -0.93
C TYR A 111 25.23 -9.16 0.06
N LEU A 112 24.72 -8.24 0.88
CA LEU A 112 25.55 -7.41 1.77
C LEU A 112 25.96 -8.13 3.06
N PHE A 113 25.05 -8.91 3.66
CA PHE A 113 25.26 -9.53 4.98
C PHE A 113 25.38 -11.07 4.94
N GLY A 114 25.30 -11.67 3.75
CA GLY A 114 25.43 -13.10 3.54
C GLY A 114 24.12 -13.90 3.63
N ARG A 115 24.25 -15.22 3.44
CA ARG A 115 23.12 -16.13 3.22
C ARG A 115 22.16 -16.24 4.41
N GLU A 116 22.62 -16.05 5.64
CA GLU A 116 21.75 -16.12 6.82
C GLU A 116 20.72 -14.98 6.84
N MET A 117 21.15 -13.75 6.51
CA MET A 117 20.26 -12.58 6.45
C MET A 117 19.26 -12.66 5.30
N TYR A 118 19.62 -13.36 4.21
CA TYR A 118 18.66 -13.69 3.15
C TYR A 118 17.48 -14.49 3.69
N TYR A 119 17.76 -15.61 4.39
CA TYR A 119 16.69 -16.46 4.91
C TYR A 119 15.90 -15.78 6.04
N LEU A 120 16.57 -15.03 6.91
CA LEU A 120 15.91 -14.28 7.97
C LEU A 120 14.94 -13.24 7.41
N THR A 121 15.37 -12.44 6.44
CA THR A 121 14.50 -11.44 5.80
C THR A 121 13.38 -12.08 4.98
N TRP A 122 13.64 -13.22 4.34
CA TRP A 122 12.61 -14.01 3.66
C TRP A 122 11.52 -14.48 4.63
N VAL A 123 11.91 -15.08 5.77
CA VAL A 123 10.96 -15.52 6.80
C VAL A 123 10.19 -14.33 7.38
N LEU A 124 10.87 -13.22 7.68
CA LEU A 124 10.25 -12.05 8.27
C LEU A 124 9.24 -11.39 7.32
N GLN A 125 9.61 -11.22 6.04
CA GLN A 125 8.69 -10.70 5.00
C GLN A 125 7.47 -11.60 4.85
N PHE A 126 7.67 -12.92 4.77
CA PHE A 126 6.55 -13.85 4.65
C PHE A 126 5.64 -13.82 5.88
N THR A 127 6.24 -13.76 7.08
CA THR A 127 5.50 -13.66 8.34
C THR A 127 4.68 -12.38 8.40
N ILE A 128 5.25 -11.23 8.05
CA ILE A 128 4.53 -9.94 8.02
C ILE A 128 3.34 -10.01 7.05
N LEU A 129 3.55 -10.58 5.85
CA LEU A 129 2.48 -10.75 4.87
C LEU A 129 1.36 -11.66 5.39
N LEU A 130 1.71 -12.79 6.01
CA LEU A 130 0.73 -13.72 6.58
C LEU A 130 -0.06 -13.06 7.73
N LEU A 131 0.64 -12.41 8.66
CA LEU A 131 0.04 -11.76 9.83
C LEU A 131 -0.86 -10.59 9.40
N GLY A 132 -0.42 -9.80 8.41
CA GLY A 132 -1.20 -8.72 7.83
C GLY A 132 -2.52 -9.21 7.23
N ASN A 133 -2.49 -10.28 6.42
CA ASN A 133 -3.70 -10.87 5.84
C ASN A 133 -4.62 -11.47 6.92
N MET A 134 -4.07 -12.16 7.92
CA MET A 134 -4.83 -12.72 9.04
C MET A 134 -5.54 -11.63 9.85
N GLY A 135 -4.88 -10.50 10.13
CA GLY A 135 -5.54 -9.43 10.87
C GLY A 135 -6.59 -8.68 10.03
N PHE A 136 -6.48 -8.59 8.70
CA PHE A 136 -7.57 -8.07 7.85
C PHE A 136 -8.81 -8.98 7.93
N LEU A 137 -8.60 -10.29 7.91
CA LEU A 137 -9.66 -11.28 8.07
C LEU A 137 -10.37 -11.11 9.44
N LEU A 138 -9.59 -10.94 10.52
CA LEU A 138 -10.13 -10.71 11.86
C LEU A 138 -10.86 -9.37 11.98
N LEU A 139 -10.32 -8.31 11.38
CA LEU A 139 -10.91 -6.98 11.38
C LEU A 139 -12.26 -7.00 10.65
N GLY A 140 -12.34 -7.64 9.49
CA GLY A 140 -13.59 -7.82 8.74
C GLY A 140 -14.63 -8.64 9.52
N GLY A 141 -14.22 -9.73 10.18
CA GLY A 141 -15.12 -10.53 11.00
C GLY A 141 -15.67 -9.76 12.20
N ARG A 142 -14.85 -8.92 12.85
CA ARG A 142 -15.31 -8.03 13.93
C ARG A 142 -16.25 -6.94 13.43
N ALA A 143 -15.95 -6.32 12.28
CA ALA A 143 -16.82 -5.31 11.69
C ALA A 143 -18.20 -5.88 11.33
N LEU A 144 -18.26 -7.07 10.70
CA LEU A 144 -19.52 -7.74 10.40
C LEU A 144 -20.33 -8.08 11.66
N LYS A 145 -19.65 -8.52 12.72
CA LYS A 145 -20.30 -8.78 14.00
C LYS A 145 -20.96 -7.52 14.56
N GLU A 146 -20.25 -6.40 14.55
CA GLU A 146 -20.73 -5.11 15.08
C GLU A 146 -21.92 -4.58 14.27
N ILE A 147 -21.87 -4.70 12.95
CA ILE A 147 -23.01 -4.36 12.08
C ILE A 147 -24.21 -5.22 12.44
N ASN A 148 -24.03 -6.54 12.60
CA ASN A 148 -25.15 -7.42 12.91
C ASN A 148 -25.74 -7.18 14.31
N SER A 149 -24.94 -6.78 15.30
CA SER A 149 -25.47 -6.43 16.63
C SER A 149 -26.37 -5.21 16.62
N GLU A 150 -26.21 -4.30 15.65
CA GLU A 150 -27.11 -3.15 15.49
C GLU A 150 -28.49 -3.55 14.93
N PHE A 151 -28.53 -4.58 14.07
CA PHE A 151 -29.75 -5.00 13.37
C PHE A 151 -30.45 -6.23 13.97
N SER A 152 -29.81 -6.94 14.90
CA SER A 152 -30.32 -8.23 15.41
C SER A 152 -29.87 -8.52 16.84
N ASP A 153 -30.82 -8.85 17.70
CA ASP A 153 -30.61 -9.20 19.13
C ASP A 153 -29.99 -10.60 19.37
N SER A 154 -29.68 -11.35 18.31
CA SER A 154 -29.10 -12.70 18.43
C SER A 154 -27.59 -12.69 18.19
N PRO A 155 -26.75 -12.80 19.25
CA PRO A 155 -25.31 -12.77 19.09
C PRO A 155 -24.78 -14.11 18.58
N LEU A 156 -24.43 -14.18 17.29
CA LEU A 156 -23.65 -15.30 16.76
C LEU A 156 -22.19 -15.24 17.25
N ARG A 157 -21.51 -16.39 17.25
CA ARG A 157 -20.09 -16.48 17.61
C ARG A 157 -19.25 -15.71 16.59
N LEU A 158 -18.25 -14.94 17.08
CA LEU A 158 -17.31 -14.17 16.24
C LEU A 158 -16.65 -15.04 15.16
N GLN A 159 -16.37 -16.31 15.49
CA GLN A 159 -15.79 -17.29 14.57
C GLN A 159 -16.61 -17.46 13.28
N ILE A 160 -17.95 -17.39 13.36
CA ILE A 160 -18.82 -17.52 12.19
C ILE A 160 -18.64 -16.31 11.26
N TYR A 161 -18.58 -15.10 11.80
CA TYR A 161 -18.31 -13.90 11.00
C TYR A 161 -16.91 -13.92 10.37
N ILE A 162 -15.90 -14.44 11.08
CA ILE A 162 -14.56 -14.64 10.51
C ILE A 162 -14.61 -15.62 9.32
N VAL A 163 -15.36 -16.71 9.44
CA VAL A 163 -15.54 -17.67 8.32
C VAL A 163 -16.27 -17.02 7.16
N ILE A 164 -17.30 -16.21 7.41
CA ILE A 164 -18.02 -15.46 6.36
C ILE A 164 -17.09 -14.48 5.65
N THR A 165 -16.29 -13.69 6.40
CA THR A 165 -15.28 -12.80 5.80
C THR A 165 -14.26 -13.58 4.99
N GLY A 166 -13.82 -14.74 5.47
CA GLY A 166 -12.88 -15.60 4.76
C GLY A 166 -13.45 -16.15 3.46
N ALA A 167 -14.72 -16.58 3.47
CA ALA A 167 -15.43 -17.01 2.28
C ALA A 167 -15.56 -15.85 1.27
N ALA A 168 -15.87 -14.64 1.72
CA ALA A 168 -15.92 -13.46 0.86
C ALA A 168 -14.56 -13.15 0.21
N TYR A 169 -13.47 -13.23 0.98
CA TYR A 169 -12.11 -13.03 0.45
C TYR A 169 -11.71 -14.13 -0.53
N PHE A 170 -12.12 -15.37 -0.26
CA PHE A 170 -11.90 -16.50 -1.15
C PHE A 170 -12.63 -16.29 -2.48
N VAL A 171 -13.93 -15.97 -2.45
CA VAL A 171 -14.71 -15.65 -3.65
C VAL A 171 -14.07 -14.49 -4.43
N PHE A 172 -13.63 -13.44 -3.72
CA PHE A 172 -12.94 -12.31 -4.35
C PHE A 172 -11.64 -12.75 -5.04
N ALA A 173 -10.84 -13.61 -4.41
CA ALA A 173 -9.60 -14.15 -4.99
C ALA A 173 -9.85 -14.97 -6.26
N PHE A 174 -10.94 -15.75 -6.31
CA PHE A 174 -11.33 -16.50 -7.51
C PHE A 174 -11.82 -15.60 -8.65
N LEU A 175 -12.56 -14.52 -8.33
CA LEU A 175 -13.13 -13.61 -9.32
C LEU A 175 -12.09 -12.63 -9.90
N VAL A 176 -11.00 -12.36 -9.19
CA VAL A 176 -9.97 -11.40 -9.60
C VAL A 176 -8.60 -12.07 -9.71
N PRO A 177 -8.39 -12.97 -10.70
CA PRO A 177 -7.10 -13.65 -10.86
C PRO A 177 -6.03 -12.78 -11.52
N THR A 178 -6.38 -11.62 -12.10
CA THR A 178 -5.46 -10.79 -12.88
C THR A 178 -5.20 -9.40 -12.29
N VAL A 179 -3.94 -8.96 -12.37
CA VAL A 179 -3.45 -7.68 -11.82
C VAL A 179 -4.14 -6.46 -12.46
N SER A 180 -4.51 -6.55 -13.74
CA SER A 180 -5.24 -5.49 -14.44
C SER A 180 -6.66 -5.31 -13.91
N SER A 181 -7.31 -6.39 -13.47
CA SER A 181 -8.64 -6.32 -12.85
C SER A 181 -8.58 -5.70 -11.45
N MET A 182 -7.50 -5.96 -10.70
CA MET A 182 -7.26 -5.37 -9.37
C MET A 182 -7.25 -3.83 -9.39
N ARG A 183 -6.70 -3.21 -10.44
CA ARG A 183 -6.68 -1.74 -10.59
C ARG A 183 -8.07 -1.12 -10.57
N ARG A 184 -9.07 -1.77 -11.21
CA ARG A 184 -10.46 -1.27 -11.22
C ARG A 184 -11.10 -1.36 -9.83
N TRP A 185 -10.86 -2.46 -9.12
CA TRP A 185 -11.34 -2.64 -7.74
C TRP A 185 -10.71 -1.66 -6.76
N LEU A 186 -9.43 -1.31 -6.97
CA LEU A 186 -8.76 -0.28 -6.18
C LEU A 186 -9.45 1.07 -6.32
N GLY A 187 -9.85 1.45 -7.55
CA GLY A 187 -10.60 2.69 -7.80
C GLY A 187 -11.93 2.74 -7.04
N ILE A 188 -12.70 1.64 -7.05
CA ILE A 188 -13.95 1.53 -6.29
C ILE A 188 -13.69 1.64 -4.78
N SER A 189 -12.65 0.97 -4.28
CA SER A 189 -12.27 1.04 -2.87
C SER A 189 -11.92 2.45 -2.43
N VAL A 190 -11.23 3.23 -3.26
CA VAL A 190 -10.88 4.63 -2.97
C VAL A 190 -12.14 5.49 -2.86
N VAL A 191 -13.12 5.29 -3.75
CA VAL A 191 -14.40 6.02 -3.67
C VAL A 191 -15.12 5.67 -2.37
N LEU A 192 -15.20 4.38 -2.01
CA LEU A 192 -15.89 3.93 -0.80
C LEU A 192 -15.23 4.49 0.47
N THR A 193 -13.90 4.46 0.57
CA THR A 193 -13.18 5.00 1.73
C THR A 193 -13.29 6.52 1.79
N PHE A 194 -13.24 7.22 0.66
CA PHE A 194 -13.44 8.67 0.63
C PHE A 194 -14.84 9.05 1.10
N THR A 195 -15.88 8.36 0.60
CA THR A 195 -17.27 8.56 1.07
C THR A 195 -17.38 8.32 2.58
N TYR A 196 -16.78 7.24 3.10
CA TYR A 196 -16.75 6.97 4.52
C TYR A 196 -16.09 8.09 5.34
N ILE A 197 -14.94 8.60 4.89
CA ILE A 197 -14.23 9.71 5.55
C ILE A 197 -15.10 10.98 5.56
N VAL A 198 -15.77 11.31 4.46
CA VAL A 198 -16.65 12.48 4.38
C VAL A 198 -17.82 12.35 5.36
N ILE A 199 -18.47 11.17 5.43
CA ILE A 199 -19.57 10.93 6.37
C ILE A 199 -19.09 11.08 7.81
N LEU A 200 -17.96 10.47 8.17
CA LEU A 200 -17.39 10.62 9.51
C LEU A 200 -17.06 12.07 9.84
N LEU A 201 -16.49 12.82 8.90
CA LEU A 201 -16.18 14.24 9.11
C LEU A 201 -17.46 15.05 9.38
N VAL A 202 -18.53 14.80 8.63
CA VAL A 202 -19.83 15.45 8.85
C VAL A 202 -20.37 15.13 10.25
N ILE A 203 -20.31 13.87 10.68
CA ILE A 203 -20.75 13.44 12.02
C ILE A 203 -19.93 14.15 13.11
N VAL A 204 -18.60 14.08 13.02
CA VAL A 204 -17.70 14.72 14.00
C VAL A 204 -17.95 16.23 14.12
N VAL A 205 -18.16 16.92 13.00
CA VAL A 205 -18.47 18.37 13.01
C VAL A 205 -19.84 18.65 13.65
N ARG A 206 -20.84 17.80 13.42
CA ARG A 206 -22.17 17.94 14.03
C ARG A 206 -22.11 17.70 15.54
N ASP A 207 -21.43 16.64 15.96
CA ASP A 207 -21.27 16.28 17.38
C ASP A 207 -20.47 17.37 18.11
N GLY A 208 -19.39 17.86 17.50
CA GLY A 208 -18.61 18.97 18.04
C GLY A 208 -19.43 20.25 18.25
N LYS A 209 -20.32 20.60 17.31
CA LYS A 209 -21.24 21.74 17.48
C LYS A 209 -22.25 21.50 18.60
N CYS A 210 -22.84 20.30 18.65
CA CYS A 210 -23.85 19.95 19.66
C CYS A 210 -23.27 20.01 21.08
N TYR A 211 -22.03 19.54 21.26
CA TYR A 211 -21.33 19.61 22.54
C TYR A 211 -21.06 21.05 22.99
N VAL A 212 -20.76 21.95 22.04
CA VAL A 212 -20.58 23.38 22.32
C VAL A 212 -21.89 24.02 22.78
N TYR A 213 -23.04 23.72 22.16
CA TYR A 213 -24.33 24.24 22.61
C TYR A 213 -24.71 23.79 24.02
N LEU A 214 -24.43 22.52 24.37
CA LEU A 214 -24.65 21.98 25.72
C LEU A 214 -23.84 22.68 26.81
N ILE A 215 -22.65 23.21 26.50
CA ILE A 215 -21.81 23.96 27.44
C ILE A 215 -22.33 25.39 27.66
N TYR A 216 -22.99 25.99 26.67
CA TYR A 216 -23.54 27.35 26.79
C TYR A 216 -24.94 27.40 27.43
N GLU A 217 -25.60 26.26 27.60
CA GLU A 217 -26.93 26.13 28.23
C GLU A 217 -26.87 25.80 29.74
N VAL A 218 -25.67 25.70 30.33
CA VAL A 218 -25.40 25.47 31.78
C VAL A 218 -24.74 26.70 32.39
#